data_AF-A0A7Z9S189-F1
#
_entry.id   AF-A0A7Z9S189-F1
#
_cell.length_a   1.000
_cell.length_b   1.000
_cell.length_c   1.000
_cell.angle_alpha   90.00
_cell.angle_beta   90.00
_cell.angle_gamma   90.00
#
_symmetry.space_group_name_H-M   'P 1'
#
loop_
_entity.id
_entity.type
_entity.pdbx_description
1 polymer ?
#
loop_
_entity_poly.entity_id
_entity_poly.type
_entity_poly.pdbx_seq_one_letter_code
_entity_poly.pdbx_strand_id
1 'polypeptide(L)'
;MMQIYRVAMREYLENVKTKGFWIGILLFPGMVWMLIELPQFLEERGIPTRHVVIIDRSEDLGEIARQRITLLNRKKVLTALQTHISKATAELREQMMEDQEIDTGQLLDQLEQGLEQLSRSDVEINPFSPNQLVKLGDLIPEQMLLNDAQWAQFKKLALSQLPADAPPFTEPDLRFREVPLIDDISLQNSNEEIEKQL
;
A
#
# COMPACT_ATOMS: atom_id res chain seq x y z
N MET A 1 -24.31 22.90 36.91
CA MET A 1 -24.42 21.72 36.01
C MET A 1 -25.53 21.91 34.97
N MET A 2 -26.82 21.90 35.34
CA MET A 2 -27.92 21.93 34.36
C MET A 2 -28.05 23.22 33.52
N GLN A 3 -27.64 24.37 34.06
CA GLN A 3 -27.65 25.63 33.29
C GLN A 3 -26.56 25.68 32.21
N ILE A 4 -25.35 25.21 32.51
CA ILE A 4 -24.24 25.13 31.55
C ILE A 4 -24.59 24.21 30.40
N TYR A 5 -25.21 23.05 30.69
CA TYR A 5 -25.69 22.12 29.67
C TYR A 5 -26.74 22.75 28.74
N ARG A 6 -27.70 23.50 29.29
CA ARG A 6 -28.73 24.18 28.48
C ARG A 6 -28.15 25.26 27.57
N VAL A 7 -27.15 26.01 28.06
CA VAL A 7 -26.43 26.99 27.25
C VAL A 7 -25.67 26.27 26.14
N ALA A 8 -24.90 25.23 26.47
CA ALA A 8 -24.16 24.44 25.49
C ALA A 8 -25.06 23.81 24.42
N MET A 9 -26.23 23.29 24.80
CA MET A 9 -27.22 22.72 23.88
C MET A 9 -27.78 23.78 22.92
N ARG A 10 -28.09 24.98 23.41
CA ARG A 10 -28.58 26.08 22.56
C ARG A 10 -27.53 26.48 21.53
N GLU A 11 -26.30 26.73 21.99
CA GLU A 11 -25.18 27.10 21.11
C GLU A 11 -24.91 26.00 20.07
N TYR A 12 -24.96 24.72 20.47
CA TYR A 12 -24.84 23.60 19.53
C TYR A 12 -25.95 23.61 18.47
N LEU A 13 -27.22 23.75 18.88
CA LEU A 13 -28.36 23.75 17.96
C LEU A 13 -28.36 24.95 17.00
N GLU A 14 -27.82 26.09 17.41
CA GLU A 14 -27.62 27.25 16.54
C GLU A 14 -26.51 26.97 15.51
N ASN A 15 -25.39 26.38 15.93
CA ASN A 15 -24.28 26.05 15.04
C ASN A 15 -24.62 24.94 14.02
N VAL A 16 -25.32 23.88 14.42
CA VAL A 16 -25.70 22.75 13.56
C VAL A 16 -26.63 23.16 12.41
N LYS A 17 -27.41 24.24 12.55
CA LYS A 17 -28.28 24.73 11.48
C LYS A 17 -27.50 25.42 10.35
N THR A 18 -26.26 25.80 10.61
CA THR A 18 -25.45 26.47 9.60
C THR A 18 -24.90 25.48 8.59
N LYS A 19 -24.86 25.86 7.31
CA LYS A 19 -24.21 25.06 6.27
C LYS A 19 -22.70 24.91 6.54
N GLY A 20 -22.08 25.93 7.14
CA GLY A 20 -20.66 25.93 7.50
C GLY A 20 -20.29 24.82 8.48
N PHE A 21 -21.13 24.55 9.49
CA PHE A 21 -20.91 23.45 10.43
C PHE A 21 -20.90 22.09 9.72
N TRP A 22 -21.87 21.81 8.85
CA TRP A 22 -21.93 20.55 8.09
C TRP A 22 -20.81 20.43 7.06
N ILE A 23 -20.43 21.53 6.41
CA ILE A 23 -19.27 21.53 5.52
C ILE A 23 -18.02 21.22 6.33
N GLY A 24 -17.77 21.92 7.44
CA GLY A 24 -16.59 21.71 8.27
C GLY A 24 -16.49 20.29 8.83
N ILE A 25 -17.60 19.72 9.34
CA ILE A 25 -17.60 18.37 9.91
C ILE A 25 -17.40 17.28 8.86
N LEU A 26 -17.84 17.48 7.61
CA LEU A 26 -17.69 16.50 6.53
C LEU A 26 -16.44 16.72 5.67
N LEU A 27 -15.90 17.94 5.62
CA LEU A 27 -14.74 18.29 4.81
C LEU A 27 -13.51 17.49 5.26
N PHE A 28 -13.25 17.42 6.58
CA PHE A 28 -12.07 16.71 7.08
C PHE A 28 -12.12 15.19 6.81
N PRO A 29 -13.19 14.45 7.17
CA PRO A 29 -13.33 13.04 6.78
C PRO A 29 -13.31 12.83 5.27
N GLY A 30 -13.95 13.72 4.50
CA GLY A 30 -13.94 13.65 3.04
C GLY A 30 -12.55 13.83 2.43
N MET A 31 -11.73 14.76 2.97
CA MET A 31 -10.34 14.93 2.55
C MET A 31 -9.49 13.71 2.90
N VAL A 32 -9.64 13.15 4.10
CA VAL A 32 -8.93 11.92 4.50
C VAL A 32 -9.29 10.76 3.56
N TRP A 33 -10.58 10.59 3.27
CA TRP A 33 -11.04 9.58 2.31
C TRP A 33 -10.43 9.80 0.93
N MET A 34 -10.45 11.05 0.42
CA MET A 34 -9.87 11.38 -0.88
C MET A 34 -8.35 11.14 -0.92
N LEU A 35 -7.61 11.44 0.15
CA LEU A 35 -6.16 11.20 0.24
C LEU A 35 -5.81 9.72 0.18
N ILE A 36 -6.69 8.83 0.65
CA ILE A 36 -6.49 7.37 0.62
C ILE A 36 -6.93 6.80 -0.73
N GLU A 37 -8.09 7.20 -1.23
CA GLU A 37 -8.73 6.60 -2.41
C GLU A 37 -8.12 7.10 -3.73
N LEU A 38 -7.77 8.39 -3.81
CA LEU A 38 -7.30 8.99 -5.06
C LEU A 38 -5.99 8.37 -5.58
N PRO A 39 -4.97 8.10 -4.74
CA PRO A 39 -3.77 7.39 -5.19
C PRO A 39 -4.06 5.96 -5.67
N GLN A 40 -4.93 5.23 -4.97
CA GLN A 40 -5.30 3.86 -5.34
C GLN A 40 -6.03 3.82 -6.68
N PHE A 41 -7.00 4.72 -6.86
CA PHE A 41 -7.73 4.88 -8.13
C PHE A 41 -6.80 5.21 -9.30
N LEU A 42 -5.82 6.10 -9.09
CA LEU A 42 -4.82 6.44 -10.10
C LEU A 42 -3.83 5.30 -10.36
N GLU A 43 -3.51 4.48 -9.35
CA GLU A 43 -2.67 3.30 -9.52
C GLU A 43 -3.39 2.20 -10.31
N GLU A 44 -4.67 1.95 -10.02
CA GLU A 44 -5.51 0.96 -10.70
C GLU A 44 -5.78 1.30 -12.16
N ARG A 45 -6.07 2.57 -12.48
CA ARG A 45 -6.37 2.99 -13.87
C ARG A 45 -5.17 3.54 -14.64
N GLY A 46 -4.12 3.99 -13.96
CA GLY A 46 -3.14 4.93 -14.53
C GLY A 46 -1.74 4.40 -14.75
N ILE A 47 -1.39 3.17 -14.37
CA ILE A 47 -0.06 2.61 -14.64
C ILE A 47 -0.17 1.48 -15.67
N PRO A 48 -0.19 1.79 -16.98
CA PRO A 48 -0.08 0.77 -18.01
C PRO A 48 1.21 -0.04 -17.80
N THR A 49 1.17 -1.32 -18.19
CA THR A 49 2.37 -2.17 -18.22
C THR A 49 3.44 -1.46 -19.04
N ARG A 50 4.57 -1.09 -18.43
CA ARG A 50 5.67 -0.44 -19.14
C ARG A 50 6.47 -1.49 -19.87
N HIS A 51 6.52 -1.40 -21.20
CA HIS A 51 7.38 -2.25 -22.01
C HIS A 51 8.80 -1.68 -21.94
N VAL A 52 9.77 -2.53 -21.58
CA VAL A 52 11.17 -2.13 -21.40
C VAL A 52 12.06 -3.03 -22.23
N VAL A 53 13.07 -2.43 -22.85
CA VAL A 53 14.15 -3.13 -23.53
C VAL A 53 15.41 -2.90 -22.72
N ILE A 54 16.13 -3.97 -22.38
CA ILE A 54 17.41 -3.89 -21.67
C ILE A 54 18.53 -4.08 -22.70
N ILE A 55 19.26 -3.00 -22.95
CA ILE A 55 20.47 -3.01 -23.79
C ILE A 55 21.65 -2.91 -22.85
N ASP A 56 22.36 -4.03 -22.66
CA ASP A 56 23.56 -4.07 -21.84
C ASP A 56 24.78 -4.44 -22.71
N ARG A 57 25.78 -3.56 -22.72
CA ARG A 57 27.10 -3.82 -23.32
C ARG A 57 28.15 -4.22 -22.27
N SER A 58 27.78 -4.20 -21.00
CA SER A 58 28.57 -4.78 -19.91
C SER A 58 28.21 -6.25 -19.71
N GLU A 59 28.97 -6.96 -18.89
CA GLU A 59 28.72 -8.38 -18.63
C GLU A 59 27.60 -8.60 -17.58
N ASP A 60 27.35 -7.63 -16.69
CA ASP A 60 26.57 -7.86 -15.45
C ASP A 60 25.38 -6.92 -15.19
N LEU A 61 25.34 -5.71 -15.77
CA LEU A 61 24.34 -4.69 -15.38
C LEU A 61 22.92 -5.02 -15.83
N GLY A 62 22.79 -5.72 -16.95
CA GLY A 62 21.52 -6.15 -17.52
C GLY A 62 20.83 -7.16 -16.61
N GLU A 63 21.61 -8.04 -15.97
CA GLU A 63 21.06 -9.00 -15.02
C GLU A 63 20.56 -8.32 -13.74
N ILE A 64 21.30 -7.33 -13.24
CA ILE A 64 20.86 -6.50 -12.10
C ILE A 64 19.55 -5.77 -12.45
N ALA A 65 19.43 -5.25 -13.69
CA ALA A 65 18.21 -4.59 -14.15
C ALA A 65 17.01 -5.55 -14.21
N ARG A 66 17.19 -6.78 -14.72
CA ARG A 66 16.15 -7.83 -14.75
C ARG A 66 15.73 -8.26 -13.34
N GLN A 67 16.68 -8.41 -12.43
CA GLN A 67 16.40 -8.68 -11.02
C GLN A 67 15.57 -7.54 -10.41
N ARG A 68 15.91 -6.28 -10.71
CA ARG A 68 15.15 -5.13 -10.20
C ARG A 68 13.72 -5.08 -10.75
N ILE A 69 13.52 -5.38 -12.04
CA ILE A 69 12.19 -5.51 -12.64
C ILE A 69 11.39 -6.62 -11.94
N THR A 70 12.00 -7.78 -11.73
CA THR A 70 11.39 -8.92 -11.05
C THR A 70 10.93 -8.54 -9.63
N LEU A 71 11.79 -7.85 -8.88
CA LEU A 71 11.45 -7.35 -7.54
C LEU A 71 10.27 -6.39 -7.57
N LEU A 72 10.27 -5.40 -8.48
CA LEU A 72 9.19 -4.42 -8.57
C LEU A 72 7.85 -5.06 -8.93
N ASN A 73 7.86 -6.05 -9.83
CA ASN A 73 6.68 -6.81 -10.19
C ASN A 73 6.18 -7.67 -9.02
N ARG A 74 7.07 -8.38 -8.31
CA ARG A 74 6.69 -9.21 -7.15
C ARG A 74 6.18 -8.38 -5.99
N LYS A 75 6.76 -7.20 -5.71
CA LYS A 75 6.24 -6.24 -4.73
C LYS A 75 4.83 -5.75 -5.06
N LYS A 76 4.52 -5.53 -6.35
CA LYS A 76 3.16 -5.21 -6.80
C LYS A 76 2.20 -6.37 -6.50
N VAL A 77 2.58 -7.60 -6.85
CA VAL A 77 1.77 -8.81 -6.56
C VAL A 77 1.56 -9.00 -5.05
N LEU A 78 2.60 -8.79 -4.23
CA LEU A 78 2.51 -8.86 -2.78
C LEU A 78 1.51 -7.86 -2.20
N THR A 79 1.56 -6.62 -2.67
CA THR A 79 0.64 -5.57 -2.22
C THR A 79 -0.79 -5.97 -2.56
N ALA A 80 -1.05 -6.42 -3.80
CA ALA A 80 -2.37 -6.88 -4.21
C ALA A 80 -2.85 -8.11 -3.42
N LEU A 81 -1.97 -9.08 -3.17
CA LEU A 81 -2.27 -10.28 -2.39
C LEU A 81 -2.60 -9.95 -0.93
N GLN A 82 -1.85 -9.03 -0.33
CA GLN A 82 -2.13 -8.55 1.02
C GLN A 82 -3.51 -7.87 1.10
N THR A 83 -3.81 -6.98 0.15
CA THR A 83 -5.12 -6.32 0.07
C THR A 83 -6.25 -7.34 -0.14
N HIS A 84 -6.03 -8.37 -0.95
CA HIS A 84 -7.01 -9.44 -1.17
C HIS A 84 -7.27 -10.23 0.12
N ILE A 85 -6.21 -10.68 0.80
CA ILE A 85 -6.32 -11.39 2.08
C ILE A 85 -6.98 -10.50 3.13
N SER A 86 -6.60 -9.22 3.24
CA SER A 86 -7.15 -8.32 4.25
C SER A 86 -8.66 -8.10 4.07
N LYS A 87 -9.12 -8.01 2.81
CA LYS A 87 -10.54 -7.88 2.47
C LYS A 87 -11.29 -9.19 2.73
N ALA A 88 -10.74 -10.32 2.30
CA ALA A 88 -11.36 -11.64 2.50
C ALA A 88 -11.45 -12.06 3.98
N THR A 89 -10.59 -11.51 4.84
CA THR A 89 -10.56 -11.80 6.28
C THR A 89 -11.15 -10.69 7.14
N ALA A 90 -11.80 -9.69 6.53
CA ALA A 90 -12.32 -8.53 7.26
C ALA A 90 -13.40 -8.93 8.29
N GLU A 91 -14.39 -9.72 7.88
CA GLU A 91 -15.48 -10.18 8.75
C GLU A 91 -14.96 -11.06 9.91
N LEU A 92 -14.00 -11.94 9.63
CA LEU A 92 -13.37 -12.78 10.65
C LEU A 92 -12.62 -11.93 11.68
N ARG A 93 -11.95 -10.85 11.22
CA ARG A 93 -11.26 -9.91 12.11
C ARG A 93 -12.24 -9.12 12.96
N GLU A 94 -13.36 -8.69 12.39
CA GLU A 94 -14.44 -8.01 13.14
C GLU A 94 -15.01 -8.93 14.23
N GLN A 95 -15.30 -10.19 13.91
CA GLN A 95 -15.73 -11.18 14.90
C GLN A 95 -14.69 -11.40 16.00
N MET A 96 -13.40 -11.52 15.65
CA MET A 96 -12.33 -11.63 16.65
C MET A 96 -12.19 -10.38 17.53
N MET A 97 -12.47 -9.20 16.99
CA MET A 97 -12.48 -7.94 17.73
C MET A 97 -13.74 -7.74 18.58
N GLU A 98 -14.86 -8.36 18.20
CA GLU A 98 -16.11 -8.34 18.96
C GLU A 98 -16.09 -9.37 20.09
N ASP A 99 -15.48 -10.54 19.87
CA ASP A 99 -15.29 -11.60 20.87
C ASP A 99 -14.19 -11.27 21.88
N GLN A 100 -13.21 -10.44 21.49
CA GLN A 100 -12.33 -9.79 22.45
C GLN A 100 -13.08 -8.60 23.04
N GLU A 101 -13.52 -8.68 24.30
CA GLU A 101 -13.83 -7.48 25.07
C GLU A 101 -12.55 -6.64 25.13
N ILE A 102 -12.40 -5.74 24.16
CA ILE A 102 -11.29 -4.80 24.12
C ILE A 102 -11.49 -3.90 25.33
N ASP A 103 -10.70 -4.14 26.37
CA ASP A 103 -10.61 -3.24 27.52
C ASP A 103 -10.04 -1.91 27.03
N THR A 104 -10.96 -0.99 26.71
CA THR A 104 -10.62 0.36 26.27
C THR A 104 -9.65 1.07 27.22
N GLY A 105 -9.61 0.69 28.51
CA GLY A 105 -8.61 1.16 29.46
C GLY A 105 -7.21 0.67 29.11
N GLN A 106 -7.03 -0.63 28.86
CA GLN A 106 -5.73 -1.19 28.44
C GLN A 106 -5.26 -0.65 27.08
N LEU A 107 -6.17 -0.41 26.14
CA LEU A 107 -5.81 0.23 24.86
C LEU A 107 -5.34 1.68 25.04
N LEU A 108 -6.02 2.45 25.89
CA LEU A 108 -5.63 3.82 26.20
C LEU A 108 -4.27 3.85 26.90
N ASP A 109 -4.03 2.94 27.85
CA ASP A 109 -2.74 2.81 28.54
C ASP A 109 -1.60 2.39 27.58
N GLN A 110 -1.88 1.50 26.62
CA GLN A 110 -0.92 1.11 25.58
C GLN A 110 -0.62 2.23 24.60
N LEU A 111 -1.62 3.04 24.24
CA LEU A 111 -1.45 4.23 23.41
C LEU A 111 -0.66 5.30 24.16
N GLU A 112 -0.93 5.52 25.44
CA GLU A 112 -0.19 6.46 26.29
C GLU A 112 1.27 6.01 26.43
N GLN A 113 1.54 4.72 26.67
CA GLN A 113 2.91 4.18 26.69
C GLN A 113 3.60 4.28 25.33
N GLY A 114 2.90 4.03 24.22
CA GLY A 114 3.44 4.22 22.88
C GLY A 114 3.79 5.69 22.60
N LEU A 115 2.96 6.63 23.04
CA LEU A 115 3.20 8.07 22.92
C LEU A 115 4.32 8.57 23.85
N GLU A 116 4.46 8.00 25.05
CA GLU A 116 5.58 8.27 25.96
C GLU A 116 6.91 7.73 25.41
N GLN A 117 6.90 6.57 24.75
CA GLN A 117 8.06 6.05 24.04
C GLN A 117 8.44 6.95 22.86
N LEU A 118 7.45 7.44 22.10
CA LEU A 118 7.64 8.44 21.03
C LEU A 118 8.20 9.78 21.54
N SER A 119 7.94 10.15 22.80
CA SER A 119 8.48 11.36 23.41
C SER A 119 9.94 11.22 23.89
N ARG A 120 10.48 9.99 24.03
CA ARG A 120 11.82 9.74 24.59
C ARG A 120 12.85 9.28 23.56
N SER A 121 12.42 8.84 22.39
CA SER A 121 13.30 8.45 21.29
C SER A 121 13.43 9.60 20.28
N ASP A 122 14.66 10.01 19.96
CA ASP A 122 15.01 10.86 18.80
C ASP A 122 14.75 10.11 17.46
N VAL A 123 13.61 9.43 17.35
CA VAL A 123 13.15 8.76 16.15
C VAL A 123 11.96 9.57 15.68
N GLU A 124 12.19 10.32 14.60
CA GLU A 124 11.21 11.14 13.91
C GLU A 124 10.16 10.24 13.23
N ILE A 125 9.28 9.64 14.02
CA ILE A 125 8.09 8.94 13.51
C ILE A 125 7.03 10.00 13.28
N ASN A 126 6.73 10.26 12.00
CA ASN A 126 5.73 11.22 11.59
C ASN A 126 4.39 10.48 11.42
N PRO A 127 3.45 10.58 12.38
CA PRO A 127 2.18 9.84 12.36
C PRO A 127 1.25 10.25 11.20
N PHE A 128 1.61 11.28 10.43
CA PHE A 128 0.87 11.77 9.26
C PHE A 128 1.62 11.59 7.94
N SER A 129 2.72 10.82 7.90
CA SER A 129 3.37 10.44 6.65
C SER A 129 2.74 9.17 6.07
N PRO A 130 1.97 9.25 4.96
CA PRO A 130 1.23 8.12 4.38
C PRO A 130 2.12 6.97 3.87
N ASN A 131 3.44 7.19 3.83
CA ASN A 131 4.42 6.25 3.30
C ASN A 131 5.20 5.47 4.39
N GLN A 132 4.84 5.59 5.68
CA GLN A 132 5.51 4.85 6.76
C GLN A 132 4.72 3.64 7.30
N LEU A 133 3.60 3.28 6.67
CA LEU A 133 3.17 1.88 6.71
C LEU A 133 4.21 1.11 5.90
N VAL A 134 5.19 0.51 6.56
CA VAL A 134 6.14 -0.38 5.89
C VAL A 134 5.30 -1.41 5.14
N LYS A 135 5.26 -1.33 3.81
CA LYS A 135 4.57 -2.34 3.00
C LYS A 135 5.20 -3.65 3.41
N LEU A 136 4.42 -4.67 3.77
CA LEU A 136 5.02 -5.95 4.19
C LEU A 136 5.99 -6.49 3.13
N GLY A 137 5.78 -6.15 1.85
CA GLY A 137 6.70 -6.47 0.76
C GLY A 137 8.08 -5.77 0.80
N ASP A 138 8.25 -4.74 1.62
CA ASP A 138 9.55 -4.12 1.95
C ASP A 138 10.20 -4.77 3.18
N LEU A 139 9.45 -5.56 3.97
CA LEU A 139 9.97 -6.37 5.07
C LEU A 139 10.47 -7.76 4.61
N ILE A 140 10.01 -8.24 3.44
CA ILE A 140 10.48 -9.51 2.90
C ILE A 140 11.86 -9.29 2.25
N PRO A 141 12.89 -10.07 2.63
CA PRO A 141 14.22 -9.97 2.03
C PRO A 141 14.17 -10.09 0.50
N GLU A 142 14.84 -9.17 -0.19
CA GLU A 142 14.83 -9.14 -1.67
C GLU A 142 15.35 -10.45 -2.28
N GLN A 143 16.28 -11.14 -1.61
CA GLN A 143 16.81 -12.43 -2.08
C GLN A 143 15.72 -13.51 -2.10
N MET A 144 14.81 -13.48 -1.12
CA MET A 144 13.66 -14.39 -1.08
C MET A 144 12.67 -14.07 -2.20
N LEU A 145 12.50 -12.77 -2.48
CA LEU A 145 11.68 -12.32 -3.58
C LEU A 145 12.31 -12.58 -4.94
N LEU A 146 13.62 -12.75 -5.08
CA LEU A 146 14.27 -13.06 -6.35
C LEU A 146 14.26 -14.55 -6.66
N ASN A 147 14.32 -15.41 -5.65
CA ASN A 147 14.29 -16.85 -5.85
C ASN A 147 12.89 -17.36 -6.23
N ASP A 148 12.75 -17.96 -7.41
CA ASP A 148 11.46 -18.41 -7.95
C ASP A 148 10.76 -19.46 -7.08
N ALA A 149 11.52 -20.40 -6.53
CA ALA A 149 10.97 -21.46 -5.68
C ALA A 149 10.45 -20.90 -4.36
N GLN A 150 11.23 -20.02 -3.71
CA GLN A 150 10.84 -19.37 -2.47
C GLN A 150 9.64 -18.43 -2.70
N TRP A 151 9.62 -17.69 -3.81
CA TRP A 151 8.49 -16.88 -4.22
C TRP A 151 7.20 -17.70 -4.41
N ALA A 152 7.29 -18.83 -5.12
CA ALA A 152 6.14 -19.71 -5.34
C ALA A 152 5.63 -20.33 -4.02
N GLN A 153 6.54 -20.76 -3.16
CA GLN A 153 6.21 -21.30 -1.84
C GLN A 153 5.55 -20.24 -0.96
N PHE A 154 6.09 -19.02 -0.94
CA PHE A 154 5.50 -17.90 -0.21
C PHE A 154 4.08 -17.61 -0.68
N LYS A 155 3.86 -17.48 -1.99
CA LYS A 155 2.51 -17.25 -2.55
C LYS A 155 1.54 -18.34 -2.13
N LYS A 156 1.96 -19.61 -2.21
CA LYS A 156 1.14 -20.75 -1.80
C LYS A 156 0.76 -20.68 -0.33
N LEU A 157 1.70 -20.35 0.54
CA LEU A 157 1.45 -20.19 1.98
C LEU A 157 0.51 -19.01 2.26
N ALA A 158 0.74 -17.87 1.62
CA ALA A 158 -0.12 -16.69 1.79
C ALA A 158 -1.56 -16.97 1.32
N LEU A 159 -1.73 -17.61 0.15
CA LEU A 159 -3.05 -18.00 -0.36
C LEU A 159 -3.74 -19.06 0.51
N SER A 160 -2.98 -19.91 1.21
CA SER A 160 -3.57 -20.90 2.14
C SER A 160 -4.22 -20.30 3.39
N GLN A 161 -3.99 -19.00 3.66
CA GLN A 161 -4.64 -18.28 4.76
C GLN A 161 -6.05 -17.78 4.40
N LEU A 162 -6.45 -17.88 3.13
CA LEU A 162 -7.76 -17.44 2.69
C LEU A 162 -8.86 -18.40 3.21
N PRO A 163 -10.02 -17.87 3.64
CA PRO A 163 -11.22 -18.67 3.90
C PRO A 163 -11.61 -19.53 2.69
N ALA A 164 -12.25 -20.68 2.94
CA ALA A 164 -12.59 -21.63 1.89
C ALA A 164 -13.58 -21.08 0.84
N ASP A 165 -14.39 -20.09 1.23
CA ASP A 165 -15.39 -19.38 0.43
C ASP A 165 -14.86 -18.07 -0.17
N ALA A 166 -13.60 -17.70 0.10
CA ALA A 166 -13.02 -16.48 -0.43
C ALA A 166 -12.90 -16.52 -1.97
N PRO A 167 -13.13 -15.39 -2.66
CA PRO A 167 -12.93 -15.32 -4.10
C PRO A 167 -11.46 -15.61 -4.48
N PRO A 168 -11.23 -16.22 -5.66
CA PRO A 168 -9.88 -16.55 -6.10
C PRO A 168 -9.06 -15.28 -6.30
N PHE A 169 -7.81 -15.32 -5.86
CA PHE A 169 -6.85 -14.24 -6.11
C PHE A 169 -6.49 -14.20 -7.60
N THR A 170 -6.61 -13.02 -8.21
CA THR A 170 -6.16 -12.77 -9.58
C THR A 170 -4.89 -11.92 -9.52
N GLU A 171 -3.80 -12.39 -10.13
CA GLU A 171 -2.56 -11.63 -10.16
C GLU A 171 -2.74 -10.32 -10.95
N PRO A 172 -2.26 -9.18 -10.44
CA PRO A 172 -2.33 -7.93 -11.17
C PRO A 172 -1.38 -7.95 -12.38
N ASP A 173 -1.67 -7.13 -13.38
CA ASP A 173 -0.76 -6.91 -14.49
C ASP A 173 0.62 -6.47 -14.01
N LEU A 174 1.67 -6.90 -14.72
CA LEU A 174 3.05 -6.54 -14.40
C LEU A 174 3.25 -5.02 -14.53
N ARG A 175 4.08 -4.46 -13.66
CA ARG A 175 4.47 -3.04 -13.77
C ARG A 175 5.42 -2.82 -14.95
N PHE A 176 6.29 -3.80 -15.18
CA PHE A 176 7.25 -3.80 -16.28
C PHE A 176 7.23 -5.14 -17.00
N ARG A 177 7.28 -5.11 -18.33
CA ARG A 177 7.42 -6.27 -19.20
C ARG A 177 8.65 -6.07 -20.08
N GLU A 178 9.64 -6.95 -19.93
CA GLU A 178 10.77 -6.98 -20.86
C GLU A 178 10.26 -7.42 -22.23
N VAL A 179 10.61 -6.66 -23.27
CA VAL A 179 10.29 -6.97 -24.67
C VAL A 179 11.59 -7.18 -25.44
N PRO A 180 11.57 -8.04 -26.48
CA PRO A 180 12.74 -8.24 -27.31
C PRO A 180 13.17 -6.94 -27.99
N LEU A 181 14.45 -6.87 -28.32
CA LEU A 181 15.01 -5.79 -29.13
C LEU A 181 14.32 -5.77 -30.51
N ILE A 182 14.08 -4.58 -31.04
CA ILE A 182 13.53 -4.41 -32.39
C ILE A 182 14.58 -4.89 -33.41
N ASP A 183 14.15 -5.56 -34.47
CA ASP A 183 15.03 -6.22 -35.45
C ASP A 183 16.10 -5.29 -36.07
N ASP A 184 15.80 -3.98 -36.16
CA ASP A 184 16.68 -2.95 -36.74
C ASP A 184 17.76 -2.43 -35.76
N ILE A 185 17.70 -2.82 -34.49
CA ILE A 185 18.66 -2.43 -33.44
C ILE A 185 19.57 -3.61 -33.11
N SER A 186 20.89 -3.35 -33.12
CA SER A 186 21.93 -4.28 -32.69
C SER A 186 22.76 -3.68 -31.55
N LEU A 187 23.42 -4.54 -30.77
CA LEU A 187 24.36 -4.13 -29.72
C LEU A 187 25.55 -3.33 -30.28
N GLN A 188 25.81 -3.43 -31.59
CA GLN A 188 26.86 -2.73 -32.31
C GLN A 188 26.46 -1.29 -32.72
N ASN A 189 25.18 -0.95 -32.71
CA ASN A 189 24.71 0.40 -33.03
C ASN A 189 25.24 1.40 -31.99
N SER A 190 25.45 2.65 -32.41
CA SER A 190 25.82 3.73 -31.48
C SER A 190 24.65 4.08 -30.55
N ASN A 191 24.92 4.72 -29.40
CA ASN A 191 23.84 5.16 -28.50
C ASN A 191 22.85 6.11 -29.20
N GLU A 192 23.35 7.01 -30.04
CA GLU A 192 22.51 7.95 -30.81
C GLU A 192 21.63 7.24 -31.84
N GLU A 193 22.09 6.15 -32.45
CA GLU A 193 21.29 5.33 -33.37
C GLU A 193 20.16 4.60 -32.64
N ILE A 194 20.48 4.04 -31.47
CA ILE A 194 19.51 3.35 -30.62
C ILE A 194 18.43 4.32 -30.14
N GLU A 195 18.82 5.50 -29.64
CA GLU A 195 17.88 6.52 -29.15
C GLU A 195 16.96 7.08 -30.25
N LYS A 196 17.41 7.10 -31.51
CA LYS A 196 16.56 7.55 -32.64
C LYS A 196 15.51 6.53 -33.07
N GLN A 197 15.69 5.26 -32.70
CA GLN A 197 14.81 4.16 -33.11
C GLN A 197 13.84 3.70 -32.00
N LEU A 198 14.03 4.18 -30.77
CA LEU A 198 13.18 3.92 -29.59
C LEU A 198 12.23 5.10 -29.30
#